data_AF-A0A952PS11-F1
#
_entry.id   AF-A0A952PS11-F1
#
_cell.length_a   1.000
_cell.length_b   1.000
_cell.length_c   1.000
_cell.angle_alpha   90.00
_cell.angle_beta   90.00
_cell.angle_gamma   90.00
#
_symmetry.space_group_name_H-M   'P 1'
#
loop_
_entity.id
_entity.type
_entity.pdbx_description
1 polymer ?
#
loop_
_entity_poly.entity_id
_entity_poly.type
_entity_poly.pdbx_seq_one_letter_code
_entity_poly.pdbx_strand_id
1 'polypeptide(L)'
;MNTGKRIVARIVLLLIAVVLLLASNVNTASADGAKAIQDWSFGSTHSVLTSGVALYLKNYTIGKCLVYQQREYGINLGWTTNCQRNILLVRPPGQSSTILQGDMFAIYVNGGGYLRYKSRDYGINLVWSSTPVYEWSITRGIVQGVLYHNDRLALQNRVARDYMVYCERKYGINLRWMNDCDSGGLGVIID
;
A
#
# COMPACT_ATOMS: atom_id res chain seq x y z
N MET A 1 -32.11 56.76 -29.84
CA MET A 1 -31.23 56.33 -28.73
C MET A 1 -31.65 54.95 -28.23
N ASN A 2 -31.00 53.85 -28.64
CA ASN A 2 -30.95 52.58 -27.86
C ASN A 2 -30.24 51.39 -28.54
N THR A 3 -29.73 51.54 -29.76
CA THR A 3 -29.09 50.43 -30.48
C THR A 3 -27.71 50.09 -29.92
N GLY A 4 -26.92 51.09 -29.49
CA GLY A 4 -25.57 50.88 -28.94
C GLY A 4 -25.55 50.11 -27.60
N LYS A 5 -26.51 50.37 -26.70
CA LYS A 5 -26.59 49.68 -25.39
C LYS A 5 -26.86 48.17 -25.53
N ARG A 6 -27.57 47.74 -26.59
CA ARG A 6 -27.89 46.33 -26.85
C ARG A 6 -26.71 45.53 -27.39
N ILE A 7 -25.80 46.17 -28.12
CA ILE A 7 -24.60 45.52 -28.69
C ILE A 7 -23.56 45.28 -27.59
N VAL A 8 -23.33 46.29 -26.73
CA VAL A 8 -22.39 46.16 -25.60
C VAL A 8 -22.85 45.08 -24.61
N ALA A 9 -24.14 45.00 -24.30
CA ALA A 9 -24.67 43.96 -23.42
C ALA A 9 -24.48 42.53 -23.96
N ARG A 10 -24.60 42.33 -25.29
CA ARG A 10 -24.39 41.03 -25.92
C ARG A 10 -22.91 40.62 -25.96
N ILE A 11 -22.00 41.58 -26.17
CA ILE A 11 -20.55 41.33 -26.15
C ILE A 11 -20.08 40.98 -24.73
N VAL A 12 -20.58 41.67 -23.70
CA VAL A 12 -20.27 41.37 -22.30
C VAL A 12 -20.80 39.98 -21.90
N LEU A 13 -22.00 39.59 -22.35
CA LEU A 13 -22.55 38.26 -22.07
C LEU A 13 -21.72 37.14 -22.72
N LEU A 14 -21.23 37.37 -23.95
CA LEU A 14 -20.40 36.41 -24.67
C LEU A 14 -19.01 36.26 -24.03
N LEU A 15 -18.42 37.35 -23.53
CA LEU A 15 -17.15 37.31 -22.80
C LEU A 15 -17.27 36.58 -21.46
N ILE A 16 -18.37 36.75 -20.72
CA ILE A 16 -18.62 36.00 -19.47
C ILE A 16 -18.79 34.50 -19.76
N ALA A 17 -19.48 34.13 -20.85
CA ALA A 17 -19.64 32.73 -21.24
C ALA A 17 -18.31 32.08 -21.65
N VAL A 18 -17.41 32.81 -22.35
CA VAL A 18 -16.08 32.32 -22.71
C VAL A 18 -15.16 32.18 -21.48
N VAL A 19 -15.24 33.09 -20.51
CA VAL A 19 -14.48 32.96 -19.25
C VAL A 19 -14.97 31.77 -18.41
N LEU A 20 -16.27 31.45 -18.44
CA LEU A 20 -16.83 30.26 -17.76
C LEU A 20 -16.49 28.95 -18.48
N LEU A 21 -16.36 28.95 -19.81
CA LEU A 21 -15.95 27.77 -20.59
C LEU A 21 -14.45 27.48 -20.50
N LEU A 22 -13.62 28.46 -20.14
CA LEU A 22 -12.19 28.28 -19.90
C LEU A 22 -11.87 27.86 -18.45
N ALA A 23 -12.84 27.91 -17.53
CA ALA A 23 -12.67 27.58 -16.12
C ALA A 23 -12.98 26.11 -15.77
N SER A 24 -13.38 25.28 -16.74
CA SER A 24 -13.81 23.89 -16.47
C SER A 24 -12.70 22.82 -16.58
N ASN A 25 -11.45 23.21 -16.82
CA ASN A 25 -10.30 22.30 -16.67
C ASN A 25 -9.77 22.29 -15.23
N VAL A 26 -10.68 22.24 -14.26
CA VAL A 26 -10.27 21.81 -12.93
C VAL A 26 -9.99 20.32 -13.10
N ASN A 27 -8.71 19.99 -13.29
CA ASN A 27 -8.23 18.63 -13.07
C ASN A 27 -8.79 18.24 -11.71
N THR A 28 -9.80 17.38 -11.72
CA THR A 28 -10.08 16.56 -10.55
C THR A 28 -8.79 15.81 -10.34
N ALA A 29 -7.96 16.31 -9.42
CA ALA A 29 -6.99 15.47 -8.77
C ALA A 29 -7.78 14.22 -8.41
N SER A 30 -7.41 13.10 -9.03
CA SER A 30 -7.78 11.78 -8.55
C SER A 30 -7.70 11.86 -7.03
N ALA A 31 -8.66 11.27 -6.32
CA ALA A 31 -8.47 10.99 -4.90
C ALA A 31 -7.33 9.95 -4.81
N ASP A 32 -6.12 10.40 -5.12
CA ASP A 32 -4.93 9.60 -5.32
C ASP A 32 -4.41 9.23 -3.94
N GLY A 33 -4.51 7.95 -3.62
CA GLY A 33 -3.72 7.36 -2.55
C GLY A 33 -4.16 7.72 -1.13
N ALA A 34 -5.47 7.77 -0.84
CA ALA A 34 -5.93 7.80 0.55
C ALA A 34 -5.35 6.60 1.32
N LYS A 35 -4.30 6.86 2.10
CA LYS A 35 -3.61 5.87 2.92
C LYS A 35 -4.58 5.23 3.90
N ALA A 36 -4.65 3.91 3.91
CA ALA A 36 -5.41 3.17 4.90
C ALA A 36 -4.52 2.11 5.54
N ILE A 37 -4.60 2.01 6.87
CA ILE A 37 -3.87 0.98 7.62
C ILE A 37 -4.42 -0.40 7.25
N GLN A 38 -5.74 -0.52 7.11
CA GLN A 38 -6.45 -1.76 6.76
C GLN A 38 -6.68 -1.87 5.25
N ASP A 39 -5.58 -1.93 4.50
CA ASP A 39 -5.60 -1.87 3.04
C ASP A 39 -5.03 -3.12 2.37
N TRP A 40 -4.76 -4.15 3.17
CA TRP A 40 -4.17 -5.39 2.68
C TRP A 40 -5.17 -6.54 2.71
N SER A 41 -4.92 -7.52 1.86
CA SER A 41 -5.66 -8.76 1.81
C SER A 41 -4.78 -9.91 1.35
N PHE A 42 -4.86 -11.03 2.06
CA PHE A 42 -4.28 -12.28 1.61
C PHE A 42 -5.34 -13.15 0.95
N GLY A 43 -5.11 -13.58 -0.28
CA GLY A 43 -6.02 -14.47 -0.98
C GLY A 43 -5.41 -15.83 -1.30
N SER A 44 -6.26 -16.85 -1.17
CA SER A 44 -5.99 -18.23 -1.56
C SER A 44 -7.33 -18.94 -1.85
N THR A 45 -7.30 -20.24 -2.13
CA THR A 45 -8.50 -21.09 -2.25
C THR A 45 -9.05 -21.58 -0.90
N HIS A 46 -8.34 -21.36 0.21
CA HIS A 46 -8.77 -21.76 1.55
C HIS A 46 -9.67 -20.69 2.17
N SER A 47 -10.37 -21.04 3.25
CA SER A 47 -11.20 -20.10 4.00
C SER A 47 -10.42 -19.34 5.08
N VAL A 48 -9.50 -20.02 5.77
CA VAL A 48 -8.72 -19.50 6.91
C VAL A 48 -7.26 -19.28 6.55
N LEU A 49 -6.69 -18.15 6.99
CA LEU A 49 -5.26 -17.88 6.84
C LEU A 49 -4.45 -18.95 7.58
N THR A 50 -3.64 -19.69 6.84
CA THR A 50 -2.89 -20.83 7.35
C THR A 50 -1.41 -20.68 6.99
N SER A 51 -0.55 -20.87 7.98
CA SER A 51 0.90 -20.88 7.83
C SER A 51 1.33 -21.93 6.80
N GLY A 52 2.28 -21.56 5.93
CA GLY A 52 2.82 -22.44 4.89
C GLY A 52 1.96 -22.58 3.63
N VAL A 53 0.75 -21.99 3.59
CA VAL A 53 -0.08 -21.97 2.39
C VAL A 53 0.37 -20.83 1.46
N ALA A 54 0.45 -21.10 0.15
CA ALA A 54 0.77 -20.10 -0.86
C ALA A 54 -0.38 -19.10 -1.09
N LEU A 55 -0.08 -17.81 -0.97
CA LEU A 55 -1.02 -16.68 -0.99
C LEU A 55 -0.59 -15.65 -2.04
N TYR A 56 -1.54 -14.87 -2.55
CA TYR A 56 -1.24 -13.54 -3.07
C TYR A 56 -1.47 -12.50 -1.97
N LEU A 57 -0.73 -11.40 -1.98
CA LEU A 57 -0.94 -10.25 -1.11
C LEU A 57 -1.41 -9.06 -1.95
N LYS A 58 -2.69 -8.68 -1.82
CA LYS A 58 -3.33 -7.59 -2.55
C LYS A 58 -3.39 -6.33 -1.69
N ASN A 59 -3.15 -5.18 -2.31
CA ASN A 59 -3.46 -3.88 -1.76
C ASN A 59 -4.77 -3.36 -2.37
N TYR A 60 -5.72 -2.88 -1.56
CA TYR A 60 -7.02 -2.42 -2.06
C TYR A 60 -6.95 -1.04 -2.72
N THR A 61 -6.17 -0.10 -2.18
CA THR A 61 -6.00 1.26 -2.74
C THR A 61 -5.64 1.22 -4.22
N ILE A 62 -4.68 0.39 -4.60
CA ILE A 62 -4.23 0.30 -6.01
C ILE A 62 -4.76 -0.91 -6.77
N GLY A 63 -5.50 -1.81 -6.12
CA GLY A 63 -6.06 -3.02 -6.72
C GLY A 63 -5.03 -4.00 -7.28
N LYS A 64 -3.75 -3.91 -6.87
CA LYS A 64 -2.64 -4.75 -7.36
C LYS A 64 -2.09 -5.66 -6.27
N CYS A 65 -1.40 -6.70 -6.70
CA CYS A 65 -0.73 -7.66 -5.83
C CYS A 65 0.78 -7.41 -5.75
N LEU A 66 1.32 -7.64 -4.56
CA LEU A 66 2.74 -7.54 -4.27
C LEU A 66 3.47 -8.77 -4.82
N VAL A 67 4.50 -8.55 -5.62
CA VAL A 67 5.34 -9.61 -6.19
C VAL A 67 6.81 -9.32 -6.00
N TYR A 68 7.66 -10.33 -6.16
CA TYR A 68 9.06 -10.07 -6.40
C TYR A 68 9.21 -9.39 -7.78
N GLN A 69 9.99 -8.32 -7.83
CA GLN A 69 10.37 -7.66 -9.07
C GLN A 69 11.74 -7.02 -8.88
N GLN A 70 12.68 -7.33 -9.76
CA GLN A 70 14.01 -6.74 -9.71
C GLN A 70 13.93 -5.23 -9.93
N ARG A 71 14.62 -4.46 -9.09
CA ARG A 71 14.68 -2.99 -9.15
C ARG A 71 16.08 -2.51 -8.82
N GLU A 72 16.40 -1.30 -9.28
CA GLU A 72 17.69 -0.64 -9.01
C GLU A 72 17.77 -0.10 -7.57
N TYR A 73 16.67 0.48 -7.06
CA TYR A 73 16.61 1.11 -5.74
C TYR A 73 15.65 0.38 -4.80
N GLY A 74 16.03 0.28 -3.53
CA GLY A 74 15.20 -0.30 -2.46
C GLY A 74 15.20 -1.82 -2.43
N ILE A 75 14.10 -2.41 -1.96
CA ILE A 75 13.86 -3.86 -1.98
C ILE A 75 13.22 -4.28 -3.30
N ASN A 76 13.55 -5.48 -3.79
CA ASN A 76 13.04 -6.06 -5.04
C ASN A 76 11.57 -6.51 -4.95
N LEU A 77 10.68 -5.55 -4.72
CA LEU A 77 9.25 -5.73 -4.71
C LEU A 77 8.60 -4.91 -5.82
N GLY A 78 7.54 -5.46 -6.39
CA GLY A 78 6.77 -4.87 -7.47
C GLY A 78 5.27 -5.01 -7.31
N TRP A 79 4.54 -4.37 -8.22
CA TRP A 79 3.09 -4.43 -8.30
C TRP A 79 2.65 -5.08 -9.60
N THR A 80 1.70 -6.01 -9.52
CA THR A 80 1.10 -6.65 -10.69
C THR A 80 -0.42 -6.70 -10.58
N THR A 81 -1.12 -6.64 -11.71
CA THR A 81 -2.56 -6.93 -11.78
C THR A 81 -2.83 -8.44 -11.85
N ASN A 82 -1.86 -9.24 -12.32
CA ASN A 82 -1.94 -10.69 -12.35
C ASN A 82 -1.45 -11.26 -11.01
N CYS A 83 -2.36 -11.36 -10.04
CA CYS A 83 -2.05 -11.81 -8.68
C CYS A 83 -1.50 -13.25 -8.64
N GLN A 84 -0.24 -13.39 -8.26
CA GLN A 84 0.45 -14.67 -8.12
C GLN A 84 0.44 -15.14 -6.68
N ARG A 85 0.33 -16.46 -6.45
CA ARG A 85 0.47 -17.05 -5.11
C ARG A 85 1.94 -17.19 -4.71
N ASN A 86 2.64 -16.07 -4.56
CA ASN A 86 4.08 -15.99 -4.31
C ASN A 86 4.45 -15.64 -2.86
N ILE A 87 3.46 -15.55 -1.96
CA ILE A 87 3.65 -15.20 -0.55
C ILE A 87 3.40 -16.42 0.33
N LEU A 88 4.23 -16.63 1.36
CA LEU A 88 3.94 -17.56 2.45
C LEU A 88 3.99 -16.80 3.78
N LEU A 89 3.04 -17.10 4.66
CA LEU A 89 3.13 -16.73 6.07
C LEU A 89 3.73 -17.92 6.82
N VAL A 90 4.74 -17.69 7.65
CA VAL A 90 5.43 -18.75 8.39
C VAL A 90 5.41 -18.41 9.87
N ARG A 91 4.74 -19.24 10.67
CA ARG A 91 4.75 -19.12 12.13
C ARG A 91 6.01 -19.73 12.75
N PRO A 92 6.39 -19.31 13.97
CA PRO A 92 7.39 -19.99 14.77
C PRO A 92 7.07 -21.49 14.92
N PRO A 93 8.10 -22.36 14.98
CA PRO A 93 7.89 -23.79 15.19
C PRO A 93 7.16 -24.06 16.50
N GLY A 94 6.34 -25.11 16.52
CA GLY A 94 5.55 -25.51 17.69
C GLY A 94 4.23 -24.75 17.89
N GLN A 95 3.86 -23.85 16.96
CA GLN A 95 2.57 -23.16 17.00
C GLN A 95 1.54 -23.81 16.06
N SER A 96 0.26 -23.57 16.32
CA SER A 96 -0.85 -23.95 15.41
C SER A 96 -0.65 -23.35 14.03
N SER A 97 -1.02 -24.07 12.97
CA SER A 97 -0.91 -23.58 11.59
C SER A 97 -1.87 -22.43 11.29
N THR A 98 -3.01 -22.34 11.96
CA THR A 98 -3.97 -21.24 11.78
C THR A 98 -3.34 -19.91 12.20
N ILE A 99 -3.40 -18.87 11.37
CA ILE A 99 -2.97 -17.52 11.74
C ILE A 99 -4.11 -16.80 12.47
N LEU A 100 -3.84 -16.33 13.69
CA LEU A 100 -4.75 -15.50 14.47
C LEU A 100 -4.31 -14.03 14.42
N GLN A 101 -5.25 -13.13 14.74
CA GLN A 101 -4.93 -11.74 14.96
C GLN A 101 -3.85 -11.59 16.05
N GLY A 102 -2.85 -10.74 15.77
CA GLY A 102 -1.77 -10.45 16.70
C GLY A 102 -0.66 -11.49 16.76
N ASP A 103 -0.82 -12.65 16.11
CA ASP A 103 0.25 -13.64 16.00
C ASP A 103 1.49 -13.06 15.30
N MET A 104 2.65 -13.49 15.76
CA MET A 104 3.93 -13.20 15.11
C MET A 104 4.20 -14.22 14.00
N PHE A 105 4.55 -13.75 12.81
CA PHE A 105 4.94 -14.59 11.69
C PHE A 105 6.04 -13.93 10.85
N ALA A 106 6.66 -14.72 9.99
CA ALA A 106 7.54 -14.26 8.93
C ALA A 106 6.78 -14.22 7.60
N ILE A 107 7.06 -13.22 6.76
CA ILE A 107 6.54 -13.15 5.39
C ILE A 107 7.64 -13.60 4.45
N TYR A 108 7.42 -14.70 3.73
CA TYR A 108 8.28 -15.13 2.64
C TYR A 108 7.72 -14.67 1.30
N VAL A 109 8.59 -14.18 0.42
CA VAL A 109 8.27 -13.81 -0.97
C VAL A 109 9.10 -14.67 -1.91
N ASN A 110 8.44 -15.45 -2.76
CA ASN A 110 9.12 -16.28 -3.75
C ASN A 110 9.96 -15.42 -4.71
N GLY A 111 11.24 -15.79 -4.89
CA GLY A 111 12.24 -15.02 -5.64
C GLY A 111 13.09 -14.06 -4.79
N GLY A 112 12.67 -13.75 -3.56
CA GLY A 112 13.40 -12.85 -2.64
C GLY A 112 13.90 -13.55 -1.38
N GLY A 113 12.98 -14.04 -0.56
CA GLY A 113 13.28 -14.57 0.79
C GLY A 113 12.29 -14.03 1.83
N TYR A 114 12.70 -14.01 3.10
CA TYR A 114 11.88 -13.47 4.17
C TYR A 114 12.05 -11.95 4.28
N LEU A 115 10.93 -11.23 4.38
CA LEU A 115 10.94 -9.79 4.65
C LEU A 115 11.40 -9.53 6.08
N ARG A 116 12.43 -8.71 6.22
CA ARG A 116 12.97 -8.27 7.50
C ARG A 116 13.16 -6.75 7.54
N TYR A 117 12.86 -6.14 8.66
CA TYR A 117 13.13 -4.74 8.95
C TYR A 117 14.64 -4.53 9.06
N LYS A 118 15.13 -3.56 8.31
CA LYS A 118 16.47 -3.01 8.45
C LYS A 118 16.51 -1.64 7.78
N SER A 119 17.15 -0.67 8.44
CA SER A 119 17.37 0.66 7.87
C SER A 119 18.08 0.56 6.51
N ARG A 120 17.68 1.43 5.57
CA ARG A 120 18.25 1.57 4.23
C ARG A 120 18.18 3.03 3.79
N ASP A 121 19.10 3.43 2.92
CA ASP A 121 19.16 4.81 2.41
C ASP A 121 18.06 5.12 1.37
N TYR A 122 17.55 4.09 0.69
CA TYR A 122 16.54 4.23 -0.35
C TYR A 122 15.40 3.22 -0.20
N GLY A 123 14.17 3.70 -0.41
CA GLY A 123 12.94 2.91 -0.36
C GLY A 123 12.38 2.74 1.06
N ILE A 124 11.62 1.67 1.27
CA ILE A 124 11.17 1.25 2.61
C ILE A 124 12.29 0.48 3.32
N ASN A 125 12.35 0.58 4.65
CA ASN A 125 13.34 -0.10 5.52
C ASN A 125 13.10 -1.62 5.60
N LEU A 126 13.27 -2.31 4.47
CA LEU A 126 13.12 -3.76 4.33
C LEU A 126 14.32 -4.36 3.61
N VAL A 127 14.77 -5.52 4.08
CA VAL A 127 15.78 -6.36 3.45
C VAL A 127 15.31 -7.81 3.35
N TRP A 128 15.98 -8.59 2.51
CA TRP A 128 15.80 -10.03 2.47
C TRP A 128 16.57 -10.71 3.59
N SER A 129 15.99 -11.76 4.16
CA SER A 129 16.61 -12.72 5.05
C SER A 129 16.50 -14.12 4.46
N SER A 130 17.54 -14.94 4.59
CA SER A 130 17.54 -16.35 4.16
C SER A 130 16.83 -17.27 5.17
N THR A 131 16.70 -16.84 6.42
CA THR A 131 15.97 -17.54 7.48
C THR A 131 14.71 -16.78 7.88
N PRO A 132 13.67 -17.46 8.40
CA PRO A 132 12.46 -16.81 8.90
C PRO A 132 12.76 -15.73 9.95
N VAL A 133 12.03 -14.61 9.88
CA VAL A 133 12.10 -13.52 10.86
C VAL A 133 10.69 -13.19 11.31
N TYR A 134 10.38 -13.54 12.56
CA TYR A 134 9.03 -13.45 13.12
C TYR A 134 8.79 -12.06 13.71
N GLU A 135 8.67 -11.06 12.86
CA GLU A 135 8.49 -9.65 13.24
C GLU A 135 7.20 -9.04 12.69
N TRP A 136 6.44 -9.79 11.89
CA TRP A 136 5.19 -9.33 11.31
C TRP A 136 4.00 -9.80 12.14
N SER A 137 2.97 -8.96 12.22
CA SER A 137 1.68 -9.30 12.80
C SER A 137 0.53 -8.68 11.99
N ILE A 138 -0.63 -9.33 12.01
CA ILE A 138 -1.84 -8.84 11.34
C ILE A 138 -2.84 -8.35 12.39
N THR A 139 -3.54 -7.26 12.08
CA THR A 139 -4.75 -6.84 12.79
C THR A 139 -5.87 -6.45 11.83
N ARG A 140 -7.12 -6.75 12.22
CA ARG A 140 -8.35 -6.25 11.57
C ARG A 140 -9.14 -5.30 12.48
N GLY A 141 -8.51 -4.76 13.53
CA GLY A 141 -9.13 -3.87 14.50
C GLY A 141 -9.00 -4.40 15.93
N ILE A 142 -9.98 -4.12 16.79
CA ILE A 142 -9.95 -4.53 18.21
C ILE A 142 -10.36 -6.00 18.43
N VAL A 143 -11.03 -6.63 17.46
CA VAL A 143 -11.61 -7.96 17.60
C VAL A 143 -10.57 -9.04 17.35
N GLN A 144 -10.23 -9.78 18.41
CA GLN A 144 -9.32 -10.93 18.34
C GLN A 144 -9.96 -12.12 17.60
N GLY A 145 -9.12 -13.05 17.13
CA GLY A 145 -9.56 -14.36 16.62
C GLY A 145 -8.96 -14.77 15.28
N VAL A 146 -9.62 -15.74 14.64
CA VAL A 146 -9.21 -16.32 13.36
C VAL A 146 -9.32 -15.29 12.24
N LEU A 147 -8.29 -15.25 11.40
CA LEU A 147 -8.23 -14.41 10.21
C LEU A 147 -8.60 -15.23 8.97
N TYR A 148 -9.39 -14.63 8.09
CA TYR A 148 -9.87 -15.28 6.88
C TYR A 148 -9.18 -14.72 5.64
N HIS A 149 -9.17 -15.51 4.57
CA HIS A 149 -8.78 -14.98 3.27
C HIS A 149 -9.72 -13.86 2.85
N ASN A 150 -9.18 -12.87 2.16
CA ASN A 150 -9.91 -11.69 1.70
C ASN A 150 -10.40 -10.73 2.80
N ASP A 151 -10.06 -10.95 4.08
CA ASP A 151 -10.23 -9.92 5.11
C ASP A 151 -9.46 -8.64 4.73
N ARG A 152 -9.98 -7.48 5.16
CA ARG A 152 -9.23 -6.22 5.14
C ARG A 152 -8.34 -6.13 6.36
N LEU A 153 -7.04 -6.11 6.13
CA LEU A 153 -6.03 -6.35 7.14
C LEU A 153 -5.03 -5.20 7.17
N ALA A 154 -4.49 -4.95 8.34
CA ALA A 154 -3.32 -4.14 8.55
C ALA A 154 -2.10 -5.02 8.75
N LEU A 155 -1.00 -4.68 8.07
CA LEU A 155 0.28 -5.37 8.19
C LEU A 155 1.22 -4.56 9.07
N GLN A 156 1.38 -5.02 10.30
CA GLN A 156 2.27 -4.39 11.26
C GLN A 156 3.63 -5.09 11.26
N ASN A 157 4.70 -4.30 11.29
CA ASN A 157 6.03 -4.77 11.63
C ASN A 157 6.35 -4.34 13.07
N ARG A 158 6.60 -5.30 13.96
CA ARG A 158 6.75 -5.07 15.41
C ARG A 158 8.11 -4.52 15.80
N VAL A 159 9.13 -4.71 14.95
CA VAL A 159 10.44 -4.07 15.12
C VAL A 159 10.35 -2.60 14.71
N ALA A 160 9.72 -2.31 13.56
CA ALA A 160 9.45 -0.94 13.12
C ALA A 160 8.43 -0.20 14.01
N ARG A 161 7.58 -0.95 14.73
CA ARG A 161 6.43 -0.46 15.51
C ARG A 161 5.45 0.35 14.66
N ASP A 162 5.29 -0.04 13.40
CA ASP A 162 4.46 0.69 12.43
C ASP A 162 3.77 -0.27 11.44
N TYR A 163 2.85 0.26 10.67
CA TYR A 163 2.10 -0.43 9.63
C TYR A 163 2.70 -0.16 8.26
N MET A 164 2.92 -1.21 7.49
CA MET A 164 3.26 -1.07 6.08
C MET A 164 2.00 -0.68 5.30
N VAL A 165 2.06 0.38 4.50
CA VAL A 165 0.93 0.87 3.70
C VAL A 165 1.39 1.24 2.29
N TYR A 166 0.44 1.29 1.35
CA TYR A 166 0.70 1.94 0.06
C TYR A 166 0.86 3.44 0.26
N CYS A 167 1.97 3.98 -0.22
CA CYS A 167 2.21 5.41 -0.28
C CYS A 167 3.29 5.70 -1.32
N GLU A 168 3.08 6.73 -2.13
CA GLU A 168 3.96 7.06 -3.24
C GLU A 168 5.36 7.47 -2.76
N ARG A 169 6.37 7.07 -3.55
CA ARG A 169 7.76 7.43 -3.32
C ARG A 169 8.45 7.70 -4.64
N LYS A 170 9.43 8.61 -4.60
CA LYS A 170 10.30 8.89 -5.74
C LYS A 170 11.20 7.70 -6.10
N TYR A 171 11.68 6.96 -5.10
CA TYR A 171 12.60 5.82 -5.27
C TYR A 171 12.08 4.57 -4.58
N GLY A 172 12.32 3.40 -5.19
CA GLY A 172 11.88 2.10 -4.71
C GLY A 172 10.42 1.79 -5.05
N ILE A 173 9.83 0.82 -4.36
CA ILE A 173 8.40 0.52 -4.44
C ILE A 173 7.59 1.56 -3.65
N ASN A 174 6.35 1.85 -4.09
CA ASN A 174 5.37 2.70 -3.41
C ASN A 174 4.84 2.05 -2.12
N LEU A 175 5.73 1.82 -1.15
CA LEU A 175 5.44 1.34 0.19
C LEU A 175 6.15 2.20 1.22
N ARG A 176 5.45 2.58 2.28
CA ARG A 176 6.01 3.29 3.43
C ARG A 176 5.53 2.67 4.72
N TRP A 177 6.19 3.03 5.81
CA TRP A 177 5.60 2.94 7.14
C TRP A 177 4.55 4.04 7.26
N MET A 178 3.44 3.78 7.95
CA MET A 178 2.30 4.70 8.02
C MET A 178 2.70 6.08 8.54
N ASN A 179 3.63 6.16 9.50
CA ASN A 179 4.12 7.42 10.04
C ASN A 179 5.03 8.19 9.05
N ASP A 180 5.56 7.53 8.02
CA ASP A 180 6.43 8.14 6.99
C ASP A 180 5.64 8.66 5.77
N CYS A 181 4.32 8.46 5.74
CA CYS A 181 3.48 8.77 4.58
C CYS A 181 3.31 10.28 4.34
N ASP A 182 3.29 11.09 5.39
CA ASP A 182 3.05 12.54 5.26
C ASP A 182 4.34 13.35 5.11
N SER A 183 5.50 12.74 5.37
CA SER A 183 6.80 13.43 5.48
C SER A 183 7.45 13.80 4.13
N GLY A 184 6.68 13.88 3.03
CA GLY A 184 7.16 14.46 1.75
C GLY A 184 8.31 13.72 1.05
N GLY A 185 8.77 12.56 1.55
CA GLY A 185 9.74 11.72 0.84
C GLY A 185 11.20 12.18 0.91
N LEU A 186 11.53 13.17 1.72
CA LEU A 186 12.90 13.40 2.16
C LEU A 186 13.02 12.73 3.53
N GLY A 187 13.60 11.53 3.55
CA GLY A 187 13.88 10.83 4.80
C GLY A 187 14.71 11.75 5.70
N VAL A 188 14.07 12.33 6.71
CA VAL A 188 14.80 12.98 7.79
C VAL A 188 15.41 11.83 8.60
N ILE A 189 16.71 11.64 8.41
CA ILE A 189 17.55 10.87 9.31
C ILE A 189 17.44 11.58 10.66
N ILE A 190 16.78 10.95 11.62
CA ILE A 190 16.97 11.31 13.02
C ILE A 190 17.96 10.26 13.55
N ASP A 191 19.16 10.75 13.85
CA ASP A 191 20.27 9.99 14.44
C ASP A 191 19.89 9.36 15.80
#